data_AF-A0A1G3AJD6-F1
#
_entry.id   AF-A0A1G3AJD6-F1
#
_cell.length_a   1.000
_cell.length_b   1.000
_cell.length_c   1.000
_cell.angle_alpha   90.00
_cell.angle_beta   90.00
_cell.angle_gamma   90.00
#
_symmetry.space_group_name_H-M   'P 1'
#
loop_
_entity.id
_entity.type
_entity.pdbx_description
1 polymer ?
#
loop_
_entity_poly.entity_id
_entity_poly.type
_entity_poly.pdbx_seq_one_letter_code
_entity_poly.pdbx_strand_id
1 'polypeptide(L)'
;HDFELALIGHTCESVARYVASGEFGLWHETGRINEAAAAGHRDGLGLGEAIGRMIEEESFPHRQTSVLAVGVRLGVPVTVHVAIGQDIVHEHPNFDPAATGATSYADFLIFTSSVARLEGGVFVNAGTAVMGPEVYLKALSMARNVAHQSGQAIRHFTTAVFDLVDLGQEVSQEASKSDPRYYFRPYKTVLVRTVADGGTSYYVQGDHRLTIPALYDQILAKSNR
;
A
#
# COMPACT_ATOMS: atom_id res chain seq x y z
N HIS A 1 -4.95 5.49 -10.21
CA HIS A 1 -4.76 4.38 -11.18
C HIS A 1 -5.72 3.22 -11.02
N ASP A 2 -5.79 2.50 -9.90
CA ASP A 2 -6.75 1.37 -9.75
C ASP A 2 -8.20 1.78 -10.07
N PHE A 3 -8.64 2.93 -9.52
CA PHE A 3 -9.94 3.55 -9.80
C PHE A 3 -10.14 3.91 -11.28
N GLU A 4 -9.14 4.53 -11.92
CA GLU A 4 -9.20 4.91 -13.34
C GLU A 4 -9.30 3.67 -14.24
N LEU A 5 -8.49 2.64 -13.95
CA LEU A 5 -8.55 1.39 -14.69
C LEU A 5 -9.94 0.77 -14.60
N ALA A 6 -10.58 0.76 -13.43
CA ALA A 6 -11.94 0.29 -13.29
C ALA A 6 -12.96 1.14 -14.08
N LEU A 7 -12.80 2.46 -14.07
CA LEU A 7 -13.75 3.39 -14.69
C LEU A 7 -13.65 3.43 -16.22
N ILE A 8 -12.43 3.56 -16.75
CA ILE A 8 -12.16 3.85 -18.17
C ILE A 8 -11.20 2.87 -18.85
N GLY A 9 -10.67 1.87 -18.14
CA GLY A 9 -9.84 0.79 -18.71
C GLY A 9 -8.38 1.17 -19.01
N HIS A 10 -7.96 2.40 -18.71
CA HIS A 10 -6.59 2.89 -18.90
C HIS A 10 -6.26 3.96 -17.84
N THR A 11 -4.98 4.30 -17.71
CA THR A 11 -4.51 5.39 -16.84
C THR A 11 -4.33 6.66 -17.65
N CYS A 12 -4.77 7.80 -17.13
CA CYS A 12 -4.62 9.09 -17.80
C CYS A 12 -3.35 9.80 -17.29
N GLU A 13 -2.21 9.65 -17.96
CA GLU A 13 -1.03 10.45 -17.60
C GLU A 13 -0.29 11.01 -18.82
N SER A 14 -0.26 12.34 -18.90
CA SER A 14 0.79 13.09 -19.61
C SER A 14 1.28 14.22 -18.70
N VAL A 15 2.07 13.85 -17.68
CA VAL A 15 2.53 14.75 -16.60
C VAL A 15 3.12 16.06 -17.14
N ALA A 16 4.06 15.96 -18.09
CA ALA A 16 4.78 17.12 -18.63
C ALA A 16 3.86 18.16 -19.29
N ARG A 17 2.77 17.71 -19.91
CA ARG A 17 1.80 18.61 -20.56
C ARG A 17 0.96 19.36 -19.54
N TYR A 18 0.43 18.66 -18.54
CA TYR A 18 -0.54 19.22 -17.59
C TYR A 18 0.09 20.09 -16.52
N VAL A 19 1.36 19.87 -16.17
CA VAL A 19 2.08 20.76 -15.24
C VAL A 19 2.21 22.16 -15.82
N ALA A 20 2.49 22.29 -17.13
CA ALA A 20 2.64 23.59 -17.77
C ALA A 20 1.32 24.38 -17.84
N SER A 21 0.18 23.70 -17.97
CA SER A 21 -1.15 24.32 -18.00
C SER A 21 -1.78 24.53 -16.61
N GLY A 22 -1.20 23.97 -15.55
CA GLY A 22 -1.76 24.02 -14.19
C GLY A 22 -2.97 23.10 -13.99
N GLU A 23 -3.17 22.12 -14.89
CA GLU A 23 -4.28 21.18 -14.87
C GLU A 23 -3.90 19.82 -14.28
N PHE A 24 -2.62 19.65 -13.90
CA PHE A 24 -2.14 18.39 -13.34
C PHE A 24 -2.88 18.05 -12.05
N GLY A 25 -3.60 16.92 -12.08
CA GLY A 25 -4.43 16.44 -10.98
C GLY A 25 -5.91 16.81 -11.08
N LEU A 26 -6.30 17.77 -11.92
CA LEU A 26 -7.66 18.34 -11.96
C LEU A 26 -8.68 17.55 -12.80
N TRP A 27 -8.53 16.24 -12.97
CA TRP A 27 -9.48 15.43 -13.74
C TRP A 27 -10.80 15.24 -12.98
N HIS A 28 -11.92 15.57 -13.63
CA HIS A 28 -13.24 15.49 -13.00
C HIS A 28 -13.57 14.06 -12.53
N GLU A 29 -13.13 13.06 -13.28
CA GLU A 29 -13.32 11.64 -12.99
C GLU A 29 -12.64 11.21 -11.69
N THR A 30 -11.43 11.70 -11.41
CA THR A 30 -10.69 11.34 -10.18
C THR A 30 -11.20 12.09 -8.95
N GLY A 31 -11.88 13.23 -9.14
CA GLY A 31 -12.58 13.95 -8.07
C GLY A 31 -13.66 13.10 -7.35
N ARG A 32 -14.12 12.01 -7.97
CA ARG A 32 -15.06 11.05 -7.37
C ARG A 32 -14.48 10.27 -6.20
N ILE A 33 -13.16 10.19 -6.08
CA ILE A 33 -12.50 9.59 -4.90
C ILE A 33 -12.86 10.37 -3.63
N ASN A 34 -13.03 11.70 -3.72
CA ASN A 34 -13.45 12.52 -2.58
C ASN A 34 -14.89 12.23 -2.17
N GLU A 35 -15.77 11.89 -3.12
CA GLU A 35 -17.13 11.44 -2.83
C GLU A 35 -17.11 10.10 -2.08
N ALA A 36 -16.22 9.18 -2.48
CA ALA A 36 -16.00 7.92 -1.78
C ALA A 36 -15.47 8.16 -0.36
N ALA A 37 -14.52 9.07 -0.16
CA ALA A 37 -14.02 9.45 1.16
C ALA A 37 -15.14 10.01 2.06
N ALA A 38 -15.97 10.91 1.53
CA ALA A 38 -17.11 11.47 2.25
C ALA A 38 -18.14 10.38 2.62
N ALA A 39 -18.44 9.44 1.71
CA ALA A 39 -19.33 8.32 1.98
C ALA A 39 -18.73 7.35 3.01
N GLY A 40 -17.45 7.00 2.86
CA GLY A 40 -16.74 6.14 3.80
C GLY A 40 -16.71 6.72 5.19
N HIS A 41 -16.47 8.04 5.33
CA HIS A 41 -16.50 8.69 6.63
C HIS A 41 -17.88 8.59 7.31
N ARG A 42 -18.96 8.85 6.55
CA ARG A 42 -20.34 8.73 7.09
C ARG A 42 -20.67 7.31 7.55
N ASP A 43 -20.15 6.31 6.83
CA ASP A 43 -20.48 4.90 7.06
C ASP A 43 -19.46 4.19 7.98
N GLY A 44 -18.42 4.88 8.44
CA GLY A 44 -17.39 4.31 9.31
C GLY A 44 -16.41 3.36 8.62
N LEU A 45 -16.18 3.54 7.32
CA LEU A 45 -15.30 2.69 6.50
C LEU A 45 -13.90 3.28 6.30
N GLY A 46 -12.95 2.40 6.01
CA GLY A 46 -11.66 2.76 5.42
C GLY A 46 -11.81 3.31 4.00
N LEU A 47 -10.86 4.12 3.54
CA LEU A 47 -10.92 4.72 2.21
C LEU A 47 -10.88 3.65 1.11
N GLY A 48 -10.04 2.62 1.27
CA GLY A 48 -9.94 1.55 0.28
C GLY A 48 -11.24 0.77 0.11
N GLU A 49 -11.92 0.45 1.22
CA GLU A 49 -13.24 -0.20 1.19
C GLU A 49 -14.30 0.74 0.58
N ALA A 50 -14.30 2.03 0.95
CA ALA A 50 -15.25 3.00 0.44
C ALA A 50 -15.15 3.16 -1.09
N ILE A 51 -13.92 3.21 -1.63
CA ILE A 51 -13.68 3.26 -3.08
C ILE A 51 -14.10 1.95 -3.74
N GLY A 52 -13.69 0.80 -3.18
CA GLY A 52 -14.06 -0.51 -3.72
C GLY A 52 -15.58 -0.71 -3.78
N ARG A 53 -16.30 -0.24 -2.76
CA ARG A 53 -17.76 -0.31 -2.69
C ARG A 53 -18.42 0.57 -3.76
N MET A 54 -17.94 1.80 -3.95
CA MET A 54 -18.39 2.66 -5.04
C MET A 54 -18.23 1.98 -6.41
N ILE A 55 -17.06 1.41 -6.68
CA ILE A 55 -16.77 0.71 -7.94
C ILE A 55 -17.76 -0.46 -8.19
N GLU A 56 -18.08 -1.22 -7.14
CA GLU A 56 -19.02 -2.34 -7.20
C GLU A 56 -20.47 -1.90 -7.38
N GLU A 57 -20.95 -1.00 -6.52
CA GLU A 57 -22.34 -0.54 -6.48
C GLU A 57 -22.73 0.19 -7.78
N GLU A 58 -21.84 1.02 -8.30
CA GLU A 58 -22.07 1.72 -9.57
C GLU A 58 -21.75 0.88 -10.80
N SER A 59 -21.25 -0.34 -10.60
CA SER A 59 -20.97 -1.29 -11.67
C SER A 59 -20.04 -0.72 -12.76
N PHE A 60 -18.87 -0.22 -12.35
CA PHE A 60 -17.90 0.35 -13.31
C PHE A 60 -17.57 -0.67 -14.42
N PRO A 61 -17.38 -0.21 -15.69
CA PRO A 61 -17.25 -1.10 -16.84
C PRO A 61 -16.11 -2.11 -16.75
N HIS A 62 -15.04 -1.76 -16.05
CA HIS A 62 -13.83 -2.57 -15.90
C HIS A 62 -13.55 -2.94 -14.43
N ARG A 63 -14.56 -2.97 -13.55
CA ARG A 63 -14.41 -3.27 -12.10
C ARG A 63 -13.64 -4.56 -11.77
N GLN A 64 -13.54 -5.49 -12.72
CA GLN A 64 -12.76 -6.73 -12.56
C GLN A 64 -11.25 -6.49 -12.50
N THR A 65 -10.76 -5.34 -12.99
CA THR A 65 -9.34 -4.96 -12.92
C THR A 65 -8.96 -4.32 -11.59
N SER A 66 -9.93 -3.91 -10.77
CA SER A 66 -9.67 -3.19 -9.52
C SER A 66 -9.43 -4.14 -8.36
N VAL A 67 -8.29 -3.96 -7.67
CA VAL A 67 -7.97 -4.66 -6.43
C VAL A 67 -8.91 -4.21 -5.30
N LEU A 68 -9.30 -2.93 -5.27
CA LEU A 68 -10.23 -2.38 -4.28
C LEU A 68 -11.61 -3.06 -4.40
N ALA A 69 -12.13 -3.18 -5.62
CA ALA A 69 -13.40 -3.83 -5.90
C ALA A 69 -13.36 -5.33 -5.58
N VAL A 70 -12.28 -6.03 -5.95
CA VAL A 70 -12.06 -7.44 -5.58
C VAL A 70 -12.04 -7.62 -4.06
N GLY A 71 -11.36 -6.72 -3.34
CA GLY A 71 -11.30 -6.73 -1.88
C GLY A 71 -12.68 -6.72 -1.24
N VAL A 72 -13.56 -5.82 -1.71
CA VAL A 72 -14.96 -5.75 -1.26
C VAL A 72 -15.72 -7.05 -1.59
N ARG A 73 -15.63 -7.56 -2.82
CA ARG A 73 -16.35 -8.80 -3.21
C ARG A 73 -15.92 -10.02 -2.40
N LEU A 74 -14.66 -10.09 -1.99
CA LEU A 74 -14.09 -11.23 -1.29
C LEU A 74 -14.01 -11.06 0.23
N GLY A 75 -14.38 -9.89 0.77
CA GLY A 75 -14.20 -9.57 2.18
C GLY A 75 -12.73 -9.53 2.61
N VAL A 76 -11.82 -9.18 1.69
CA VAL A 76 -10.39 -9.04 1.95
C VAL A 76 -10.06 -7.56 2.11
N PRO A 77 -9.50 -7.13 3.26
CA PRO A 77 -9.18 -5.73 3.48
C PRO A 77 -8.17 -5.20 2.46
N VAL A 78 -8.49 -4.07 1.84
CA VAL A 78 -7.57 -3.27 1.01
C VAL A 78 -7.59 -1.86 1.56
N THR A 79 -6.44 -1.35 1.97
CA THR A 79 -6.30 -0.06 2.66
C THR A 79 -5.60 0.97 1.79
N VAL A 80 -6.02 2.23 1.88
CA VAL A 80 -5.42 3.37 1.19
C VAL A 80 -4.93 4.38 2.22
N HIS A 81 -3.63 4.67 2.20
CA HIS A 81 -2.99 5.59 3.13
C HIS A 81 -2.66 6.90 2.42
N VAL A 82 -3.39 7.96 2.76
CA VAL A 82 -3.35 9.24 2.05
C VAL A 82 -2.15 10.08 2.49
N ALA A 83 -1.44 10.65 1.53
CA ALA A 83 -0.46 11.71 1.75
C ALA A 83 -1.06 13.06 1.36
N ILE A 84 -1.57 13.81 2.35
CA ILE A 84 -2.16 15.14 2.12
C ILE A 84 -1.18 16.05 1.36
N GLY A 85 -1.64 16.62 0.26
CA GLY A 85 -0.85 17.48 -0.63
C GLY A 85 0.06 16.74 -1.63
N GLN A 86 0.15 15.41 -1.56
CA GLN A 86 0.86 14.57 -2.53
C GLN A 86 -0.11 13.88 -3.50
N ASP A 87 -1.22 13.36 -2.99
CA ASP A 87 -2.19 12.65 -3.84
C ASP A 87 -3.03 13.64 -4.64
N ILE A 88 -3.36 13.28 -5.89
CA ILE A 88 -3.87 14.17 -6.96
C ILE A 88 -5.32 14.66 -6.81
N VAL A 89 -5.98 14.37 -5.68
CA VAL A 89 -7.42 14.67 -5.51
C VAL A 89 -7.69 15.81 -4.52
N HIS A 90 -6.64 16.34 -3.91
CA HIS A 90 -6.73 17.29 -2.79
C HIS A 90 -7.02 18.73 -3.25
N GLU A 91 -6.70 19.04 -4.49
CA GLU A 91 -6.90 20.31 -5.16
C GLU A 91 -8.35 20.51 -5.66
N HIS A 92 -9.17 19.46 -5.63
CA HIS A 92 -10.56 19.54 -6.08
C HIS A 92 -11.45 20.31 -5.09
N PRO A 93 -12.45 21.08 -5.57
CA PRO A 93 -13.37 21.82 -4.70
C PRO A 93 -14.21 20.95 -3.76
N ASN A 94 -14.39 19.66 -4.07
CA ASN A 94 -15.14 18.71 -3.27
C ASN A 94 -14.27 17.97 -2.22
N PHE A 95 -12.99 18.34 -2.08
CA PHE A 95 -12.11 17.72 -1.10
C PHE A 95 -12.52 18.07 0.33
N ASP A 96 -12.85 17.04 1.11
CA ASP A 96 -13.08 17.14 2.54
C ASP A 96 -11.88 16.54 3.30
N PRO A 97 -11.03 17.37 3.94
CA PRO A 97 -9.86 16.89 4.66
C PRO A 97 -10.23 16.11 5.94
N ALA A 98 -11.38 16.39 6.55
CA ALA A 98 -11.83 15.67 7.74
C ALA A 98 -12.28 14.26 7.37
N ALA A 99 -13.10 14.14 6.31
CA ALA A 99 -13.51 12.84 5.80
C ALA A 99 -12.31 12.01 5.34
N THR A 100 -11.44 12.58 4.51
CA THR A 100 -10.24 11.90 4.00
C THR A 100 -9.30 11.47 5.13
N GLY A 101 -9.07 12.34 6.11
CA GLY A 101 -8.25 12.02 7.27
C GLY A 101 -8.84 10.89 8.10
N ALA A 102 -10.16 10.91 8.33
CA ALA A 102 -10.86 9.87 9.07
C ALA A 102 -10.80 8.51 8.37
N THR A 103 -11.10 8.45 7.07
CA THR A 103 -11.08 7.20 6.30
C THR A 103 -9.65 6.65 6.14
N SER A 104 -8.66 7.51 5.93
CA SER A 104 -7.26 7.08 5.86
C SER A 104 -6.73 6.57 7.21
N TYR A 105 -7.18 7.14 8.33
CA TYR A 105 -6.82 6.65 9.66
C TYR A 105 -7.52 5.33 9.98
N ALA A 106 -8.80 5.16 9.59
CA ALA A 106 -9.50 3.89 9.70
C ALA A 106 -8.72 2.78 8.94
N ASP A 107 -8.27 3.07 7.72
CA ASP A 107 -7.42 2.17 6.94
C ASP A 107 -6.09 1.84 7.65
N PHE A 108 -5.45 2.82 8.31
CA PHE A 108 -4.26 2.55 9.12
C PHE A 108 -4.53 1.57 10.27
N LEU A 109 -5.68 1.68 10.95
CA LEU A 109 -6.06 0.75 12.01
C LEU A 109 -6.42 -0.65 11.47
N ILE A 110 -7.12 -0.73 10.34
CA ILE A 110 -7.43 -2.00 9.65
C ILE A 110 -6.13 -2.71 9.25
N PHE A 111 -5.18 -1.99 8.65
CA PHE A 111 -3.87 -2.52 8.31
C PHE A 111 -3.10 -2.97 9.56
N THR A 112 -3.12 -2.17 10.63
CA THR A 112 -2.50 -2.53 11.92
C THR A 112 -3.10 -3.80 12.52
N SER A 113 -4.41 -4.00 12.40
CA SER A 113 -5.09 -5.23 12.82
C SER A 113 -4.60 -6.45 12.01
N SER A 114 -4.39 -6.29 10.71
CA SER A 114 -3.78 -7.35 9.88
C SER A 114 -2.34 -7.65 10.31
N VAL A 115 -1.53 -6.62 10.59
CA VAL A 115 -0.15 -6.77 11.06
C VAL A 115 -0.07 -7.42 12.46
N ALA A 116 -1.09 -7.28 13.30
CA ALA A 116 -1.16 -7.99 14.59
C ALA A 116 -1.18 -9.52 14.45
N ARG A 117 -1.47 -10.04 13.26
CA ARG A 117 -1.47 -11.47 12.91
C ARG A 117 -0.25 -11.87 12.06
N LEU A 118 0.79 -11.03 12.02
CA LEU A 118 1.94 -11.24 11.13
C LEU A 118 2.89 -12.35 11.61
N GLU A 119 2.81 -12.81 12.86
CA GLU A 119 3.65 -13.93 13.33
C GLU A 119 3.40 -15.19 12.47
N GLY A 120 4.47 -15.75 11.91
CA GLY A 120 4.42 -16.84 10.93
C GLY A 120 3.96 -16.42 9.52
N GLY A 121 3.71 -15.13 9.30
CA GLY A 121 3.18 -14.56 8.07
C GLY A 121 4.24 -13.98 7.13
N VAL A 122 3.76 -13.28 6.10
CA VAL A 122 4.58 -12.65 5.06
C VAL A 122 4.17 -11.19 4.88
N PHE A 123 5.15 -10.30 4.81
CA PHE A 123 4.97 -8.91 4.40
C PHE A 123 5.78 -8.62 3.14
N VAL A 124 5.12 -8.08 2.10
CA VAL A 124 5.78 -7.71 0.83
C VAL A 124 5.68 -6.20 0.63
N ASN A 125 6.83 -5.57 0.41
CA ASN A 125 6.92 -4.17 0.01
C ASN A 125 7.28 -4.08 -1.47
N ALA A 126 6.30 -3.75 -2.30
CA ALA A 126 6.47 -3.57 -3.74
C ALA A 126 5.99 -2.18 -4.17
N GLY A 127 6.81 -1.45 -4.93
CA GLY A 127 6.39 -0.18 -5.54
C GLY A 127 6.28 1.01 -4.58
N THR A 128 6.91 0.96 -3.40
CA THR A 128 6.86 2.05 -2.43
C THR A 128 8.15 2.18 -1.63
N ALA A 129 8.71 3.40 -1.62
CA ALA A 129 9.99 3.72 -1.00
C ALA A 129 9.86 4.52 0.32
N VAL A 130 8.70 5.12 0.59
CA VAL A 130 8.48 5.98 1.76
C VAL A 130 7.23 5.58 2.51
N MET A 131 6.05 5.70 1.89
CA MET A 131 4.77 5.46 2.57
C MET A 131 4.67 4.04 3.12
N GLY A 132 4.90 3.02 2.28
CA GLY A 132 4.77 1.61 2.69
C GLY A 132 5.65 1.23 3.88
N PRO A 133 6.98 1.42 3.81
CA PRO A 133 7.87 1.10 4.93
C PRO A 133 7.53 1.87 6.21
N GLU A 134 7.16 3.15 6.08
CA GLU A 134 6.89 3.97 7.25
C GLU A 134 5.53 3.64 7.89
N VAL A 135 4.48 3.39 7.12
CA VAL A 135 3.18 2.92 7.65
C VAL A 135 3.34 1.54 8.32
N TYR A 136 4.01 0.61 7.64
CA TYR A 136 4.33 -0.72 8.19
C TYR A 136 5.08 -0.65 9.50
N LEU A 137 6.11 0.20 9.61
CA LEU A 137 6.89 0.33 10.83
C LEU A 137 6.03 0.74 12.03
N LYS A 138 5.09 1.67 11.85
CA LYS A 138 4.20 2.13 12.93
C LYS A 138 3.16 1.07 13.27
N ALA A 139 2.56 0.44 12.26
CA ALA A 139 1.63 -0.67 12.44
C ALA A 139 2.27 -1.83 13.22
N LEU A 140 3.48 -2.26 12.84
CA LEU A 140 4.21 -3.33 13.52
C LEU A 140 4.58 -2.93 14.96
N SER A 141 5.00 -1.68 15.18
CA SER A 141 5.32 -1.18 16.51
C SER A 141 4.08 -1.20 17.43
N MET A 142 2.92 -0.77 16.94
CA MET A 142 1.65 -0.85 17.67
C MET A 142 1.25 -2.30 17.97
N ALA A 143 1.33 -3.16 16.95
CA ALA A 143 1.01 -4.59 17.07
C ALA A 143 1.88 -5.29 18.12
N ARG A 144 3.21 -5.07 18.07
CA ARG A 144 4.17 -5.60 19.06
C ARG A 144 3.87 -5.07 20.46
N ASN A 145 3.57 -3.78 20.60
CA ASN A 145 3.25 -3.18 21.89
C ASN A 145 2.04 -3.85 22.56
N VAL A 146 0.99 -4.14 21.79
CA VAL A 146 -0.20 -4.85 22.31
C VAL A 146 0.13 -6.32 22.59
N ALA A 147 0.83 -7.02 21.70
CA ALA A 147 1.21 -8.42 21.90
C ALA A 147 2.06 -8.63 23.17
N HIS A 148 2.98 -7.73 23.46
CA HIS A 148 3.81 -7.82 24.66
C HIS A 148 2.97 -7.74 25.96
N GLN A 149 1.84 -7.03 25.97
CA GLN A 149 0.97 -6.94 27.14
C GLN A 149 0.26 -8.25 27.47
N SER A 150 0.09 -9.14 26.49
CA SER A 150 -0.49 -10.49 26.65
C SER A 150 0.57 -11.60 26.70
N GLY A 151 1.86 -11.26 26.81
CA GLY A 151 2.96 -12.23 26.79
C GLY A 151 3.21 -12.87 25.42
N GLN A 152 2.64 -12.31 24.36
CA GLN A 152 2.85 -12.74 22.97
C GLN A 152 4.00 -11.95 22.32
N ALA A 153 4.52 -12.45 21.20
CA ALA A 153 5.56 -11.79 20.43
C ALA A 153 5.30 -11.92 18.93
N ILE A 154 5.69 -10.88 18.17
CA ILE A 154 5.65 -10.86 16.71
C ILE A 154 7.09 -10.65 16.22
N ARG A 155 7.80 -11.75 15.94
CA ARG A 155 9.24 -11.81 15.64
C ARG A 155 9.57 -12.69 14.44
N HIS A 156 8.87 -13.80 14.25
CA HIS A 156 9.21 -14.79 13.24
C HIS A 156 8.27 -14.68 12.05
N PHE A 157 8.65 -13.86 11.07
CA PHE A 157 7.91 -13.68 9.83
C PHE A 157 8.87 -13.42 8.68
N THR A 158 8.37 -13.54 7.47
CA THR A 158 9.14 -13.27 6.26
C THR A 158 8.80 -11.89 5.70
N THR A 159 9.83 -11.10 5.37
CA THR A 159 9.66 -9.88 4.58
C THR A 159 10.26 -10.05 3.20
N ALA A 160 9.72 -9.32 2.22
CA ALA A 160 10.34 -9.18 0.92
C ALA A 160 10.23 -7.75 0.40
N VAL A 161 11.30 -7.25 -0.22
CA VAL A 161 11.29 -5.98 -0.95
C VAL A 161 11.53 -6.27 -2.42
N PHE A 162 10.64 -5.75 -3.27
CA PHE A 162 10.75 -5.81 -4.72
C PHE A 162 11.03 -4.39 -5.24
N ASP A 163 12.21 -4.16 -5.80
CA ASP A 163 12.62 -2.85 -6.29
C ASP A 163 13.73 -2.97 -7.37
N LEU A 164 14.08 -1.86 -8.02
CA LEU A 164 15.13 -1.78 -9.03
C LEU A 164 16.48 -1.37 -8.44
N VAL A 165 16.48 -0.69 -7.27
CA VAL A 165 17.71 -0.15 -6.66
C VAL A 165 18.75 -1.26 -6.46
N ASP A 166 19.99 -1.02 -6.87
CA ASP A 166 21.07 -1.96 -6.56
C ASP A 166 21.50 -1.78 -5.09
N LEU A 167 21.22 -2.79 -4.27
CA LEU A 167 21.61 -2.81 -2.86
C LEU A 167 22.90 -3.60 -2.62
N GLY A 168 23.51 -4.20 -3.65
CA GLY A 168 24.65 -5.11 -3.53
C GLY A 168 24.27 -6.48 -2.96
N GLN A 169 25.30 -7.27 -2.61
CA GLN A 169 25.11 -8.67 -2.19
C GLN A 169 24.66 -8.80 -0.72
N GLU A 170 25.12 -7.89 0.14
CA GLU A 170 24.80 -7.91 1.56
C GLU A 170 23.69 -6.93 1.88
N VAL A 171 22.51 -7.48 2.18
CA VAL A 171 21.30 -6.73 2.57
C VAL A 171 20.81 -7.07 3.98
N SER A 172 21.62 -7.80 4.76
CA SER A 172 21.31 -8.27 6.10
C SER A 172 21.70 -7.28 7.22
N GLN A 173 22.42 -6.21 6.87
CA GLN A 173 22.94 -5.21 7.82
C GLN A 173 22.60 -3.81 7.34
N GLU A 174 22.53 -2.84 8.26
CA GLU A 174 22.32 -1.44 7.84
C GLU A 174 23.55 -0.93 7.08
N ALA A 175 23.33 -0.22 5.97
CA ALA A 175 24.38 0.53 5.31
C ALA A 175 24.92 1.65 6.22
N SER A 176 26.18 2.06 6.01
CA SER A 176 26.77 3.23 6.68
C SER A 176 25.99 4.52 6.36
N LYS A 177 25.96 5.49 7.28
CA LYS A 177 25.36 6.82 7.03
C LYS A 177 26.02 7.59 5.88
N SER A 178 27.26 7.25 5.55
CA SER A 178 28.00 7.80 4.39
C SER A 178 27.60 7.14 3.07
N ASP A 179 26.82 6.07 3.11
CA ASP A 179 26.33 5.34 1.94
C ASP A 179 24.92 5.82 1.57
N PRO A 180 24.67 6.24 0.32
CA PRO A 180 23.34 6.68 -0.12
C PRO A 180 22.23 5.65 0.12
N ARG A 181 22.55 4.35 0.08
CA ARG A 181 21.59 3.26 0.32
C ARG A 181 20.99 3.29 1.72
N TYR A 182 21.66 3.92 2.69
CA TYR A 182 21.14 4.12 4.04
C TYR A 182 19.80 4.87 4.07
N TYR A 183 19.55 5.73 3.08
CA TYR A 183 18.33 6.53 2.99
C TYR A 183 17.18 5.79 2.29
N PHE A 184 17.44 4.62 1.70
CA PHE A 184 16.40 3.79 1.12
C PHE A 184 15.65 3.02 2.22
N ARG A 185 14.44 3.49 2.57
CA ARG A 185 13.66 2.96 3.70
C ARG A 185 13.31 1.48 3.59
N PRO A 186 12.98 0.91 2.41
CA PRO A 186 12.73 -0.52 2.31
C PRO A 186 13.91 -1.37 2.77
N TYR A 187 15.14 -0.99 2.40
CA TYR A 187 16.34 -1.69 2.90
C TYR A 187 16.42 -1.61 4.42
N LYS A 188 16.46 -0.39 4.96
CA LYS A 188 16.70 -0.20 6.38
C LYS A 188 15.60 -0.79 7.27
N THR A 189 14.34 -0.54 6.91
CA THR A 189 13.19 -0.87 7.75
C THR A 189 12.71 -2.29 7.51
N VAL A 190 12.49 -2.67 6.25
CA VAL A 190 11.81 -3.93 5.90
C VAL A 190 12.80 -5.10 5.87
N LEU A 191 14.00 -4.91 5.33
CA LEU A 191 15.00 -5.99 5.24
C LEU A 191 15.82 -6.17 6.51
N VAL A 192 16.12 -5.09 7.24
CA VAL A 192 17.03 -5.18 8.40
C VAL A 192 16.30 -5.09 9.73
N ARG A 193 15.70 -3.93 10.04
CA ARG A 193 15.23 -3.63 11.41
C ARG A 193 14.08 -4.51 11.88
N THR A 194 13.09 -4.74 11.03
CA THR A 194 11.83 -5.37 11.47
C THR A 194 11.98 -6.87 11.68
N VAL A 195 12.96 -7.49 11.04
CA VAL A 195 13.25 -8.94 11.12
C VAL A 195 14.41 -9.29 12.08
N ALA A 196 15.12 -8.30 12.65
CA ALA A 196 16.31 -8.51 13.47
C ALA A 196 16.11 -9.45 14.68
N ASP A 197 14.88 -9.57 15.17
CA ASP A 197 14.53 -10.35 16.36
C ASP A 197 14.12 -11.81 16.06
N GLY A 198 14.33 -12.30 14.84
CA GLY A 198 14.07 -13.71 14.46
C GLY A 198 13.37 -13.92 13.11
N GLY A 199 13.10 -12.86 12.36
CA GLY A 199 12.49 -12.94 11.04
C GLY A 199 13.50 -13.24 9.93
N THR A 200 13.02 -13.31 8.70
CA THR A 200 13.87 -13.47 7.51
C THR A 200 13.43 -12.51 6.43
N SER A 201 14.37 -11.91 5.71
CA SER A 201 14.07 -10.95 4.64
C SER A 201 14.68 -11.37 3.32
N TYR A 202 14.00 -11.04 2.22
CA TYR A 202 14.49 -11.24 0.86
C TYR A 202 14.46 -9.94 0.07
N TYR A 203 15.52 -9.69 -0.69
CA TYR A 203 15.54 -8.62 -1.70
C TYR A 203 15.43 -9.22 -3.09
N VAL A 204 14.43 -8.80 -3.85
CA VAL A 204 14.23 -9.19 -5.24
C VAL A 204 14.46 -7.97 -6.11
N GLN A 205 15.65 -7.87 -6.69
CA GLN A 205 16.01 -6.79 -7.60
C GLN A 205 15.47 -7.08 -9.01
N GLY A 206 14.60 -6.22 -9.52
CA GLY A 206 14.08 -6.34 -10.89
C GLY A 206 12.79 -5.57 -11.14
N ASP A 207 12.41 -5.50 -12.42
CA ASP A 207 11.18 -4.82 -12.85
C ASP A 207 9.94 -5.56 -12.30
N HIS A 208 8.98 -4.83 -11.73
CA HIS A 208 7.73 -5.40 -11.21
C HIS A 208 6.92 -6.13 -12.27
N ARG A 209 7.01 -5.71 -13.53
CA ARG A 209 6.38 -6.40 -14.68
C ARG A 209 6.88 -7.82 -14.87
N LEU A 210 8.07 -8.14 -14.35
CA LEU A 210 8.65 -9.47 -14.40
C LEU A 210 8.51 -10.18 -13.05
N THR A 211 8.83 -9.47 -11.96
CA THR A 211 9.01 -10.08 -10.64
C THR A 211 7.70 -10.38 -9.93
N ILE A 212 6.66 -9.54 -10.06
CA ILE A 212 5.36 -9.77 -9.43
C ILE A 212 4.60 -10.93 -10.11
N PRO A 213 4.49 -10.99 -11.46
CA PRO A 213 3.89 -12.16 -12.12
C PRO A 213 4.66 -13.45 -11.85
N ALA A 214 6.00 -13.41 -11.83
CA ALA A 214 6.79 -14.59 -11.52
C ALA A 214 6.52 -15.12 -10.09
N LEU A 215 6.38 -14.23 -9.10
CA LEU A 215 5.99 -14.63 -7.75
C LEU A 215 4.60 -15.31 -7.75
N TYR A 216 3.63 -14.73 -8.44
CA TYR A 216 2.29 -15.28 -8.57
C TYR A 216 2.30 -16.68 -9.21
N ASP A 217 3.02 -16.85 -10.32
CA ASP A 217 3.14 -18.14 -11.02
C ASP A 217 3.76 -19.21 -10.12
N GLN A 218 4.78 -18.86 -9.33
CA GLN A 218 5.40 -19.78 -8.36
C GLN A 218 4.46 -20.16 -7.22
N ILE A 219 3.64 -19.22 -6.73
CA ILE A 219 2.61 -19.51 -5.71
C ILE A 219 1.60 -20.50 -6.28
N LEU A 220 1.05 -20.25 -7.47
CA LEU A 220 0.10 -21.15 -8.11
C LEU A 220 0.68 -22.54 -8.37
N ALA A 221 1.92 -22.60 -8.86
CA ALA A 221 2.60 -23.86 -9.13
C ALA A 221 2.81 -24.72 -7.87
N LYS A 222 2.94 -24.10 -6.69
CA LYS A 222 3.01 -24.80 -5.40
C LYS A 222 1.65 -25.17 -4.84
N SER A 223 0.63 -24.32 -5.00
CA SER A 223 -0.73 -24.60 -4.52
C SER A 223 -1.43 -25.72 -5.28
N ASN A 224 -1.01 -25.98 -6.51
CA ASN A 224 -1.52 -27.08 -7.34
C ASN A 224 -0.77 -28.42 -7.15
N ARG A 225 0.15 -28.50 -6.18
CA ARG A 225 0.84 -29.75 -5.78
C ARG A 225 0.30 -30.26 -4.45
#